data_AF-A0A314KRG8-F1
#
_entry.id   AF-A0A314KRG8-F1
#
_cell.length_a   1.000
_cell.length_b   1.000
_cell.length_c   1.000
_cell.angle_alpha   90.00
_cell.angle_beta   90.00
_cell.angle_gamma   90.00
#
_symmetry.space_group_name_H-M   'P 1'
#
loop_
_entity.id
_entity.type
_entity.pdbx_description
1 polymer ?
#
loop_
_entity_poly.entity_id
_entity_poly.type
_entity_poly.pdbx_seq_one_letter_code
_entity_poly.pdbx_strand_id
1 'polypeptide(L)'
;MATVTAAAPRIGIPWRFATPKHHFFNSCTKLSLSSSSPNITLHKLSSQPFPMVPNLFRANASSAIDAPSEELEASSRGAIGANDLLIVGPGVLGRLVAERWREEHPSCQIFGQTMTTDHHDELIKMGISPSSRETKFTSKFPYVIFCAPPSRTEDYPGDIREAALKWSGEGSFLFTSSSAPYDCSDNGSVDEDGPIVPIGRSPRTDILLKAEEVVLEFGGCVVRLAGLYISLDMDFKELGGAHTYWLHKGTVDIRPDHILNIIHYEDAASLSVTILKKRPRGRIFLGCDNHPLSRQEVMDLVNKSGKFEKKFEGFTGTSGPLGKKLNNSKTRAEIGWEPKYPSFSQFLGVSD
;
A
#
# COMPACT_ATOMS: atom_id res chain seq x y z
N MET A 1 18.03 71.07 -13.65
CA MET A 1 18.92 71.19 -12.47
C MET A 1 18.41 70.18 -11.45
N ALA A 2 18.98 68.97 -11.33
CA ALA A 2 20.17 68.63 -10.51
C ALA A 2 20.00 69.18 -9.07
N THR A 3 19.90 68.35 -8.02
CA THR A 3 21.00 67.62 -7.35
C THR A 3 20.35 66.65 -6.33
N VAL A 4 20.46 65.32 -6.42
CA VAL A 4 21.44 64.38 -5.80
C VAL A 4 21.75 64.60 -4.31
N THR A 5 21.31 63.68 -3.45
CA THR A 5 22.14 63.16 -2.33
C THR A 5 21.84 61.68 -2.06
N ALA A 6 22.88 60.88 -2.24
CA ALA A 6 23.10 59.48 -1.83
C ALA A 6 23.22 59.39 -0.29
N ALA A 7 23.34 58.27 0.44
CA ALA A 7 23.20 56.82 0.30
C ALA A 7 23.45 56.26 1.73
N ALA A 8 22.96 55.06 2.07
CA ALA A 8 23.73 53.99 2.74
C ALA A 8 22.82 52.82 3.18
N PRO A 9 23.35 51.58 3.26
CA PRO A 9 22.60 50.35 3.05
C PRO A 9 22.29 49.57 4.34
N ARG A 10 21.19 48.82 4.34
CA ARG A 10 20.95 47.77 5.36
C ARG A 10 21.40 46.41 4.82
N ILE A 11 22.32 45.83 5.56
CA ILE A 11 22.89 44.49 5.41
C ILE A 11 21.77 43.46 5.64
N GLY A 12 21.43 42.72 4.59
CA GLY A 12 20.54 41.55 4.65
C GLY A 12 21.38 40.27 4.70
N ILE A 13 21.24 39.52 5.79
CA ILE A 13 21.84 38.19 6.00
C ILE A 13 20.99 37.16 5.22
N PRO A 14 21.53 36.40 4.26
CA PRO A 14 20.78 35.32 3.63
C PRO A 14 20.96 34.02 4.43
N TRP A 15 19.89 33.58 5.08
CA TRP A 15 19.79 32.22 5.61
C TRP A 15 19.69 31.23 4.45
N ARG A 16 20.77 30.48 4.22
CA ARG A 16 20.80 29.33 3.31
C ARG A 16 20.11 28.16 4.00
N PHE A 17 18.87 27.84 3.62
CA PHE A 17 18.34 26.50 3.82
C PHE A 17 18.65 25.67 2.56
N ALA A 18 19.53 24.71 2.72
CA ALA A 18 19.79 23.67 1.73
C ALA A 18 18.57 22.74 1.68
N THR A 19 17.90 22.70 0.53
CA THR A 19 16.87 21.71 0.22
C THR A 19 17.54 20.38 -0.14
N PRO A 20 17.08 19.22 0.36
CA PRO A 20 17.57 17.93 -0.10
C PRO A 20 17.11 17.71 -1.54
N LYS A 21 18.08 17.59 -2.45
CA LYS A 21 17.82 17.15 -3.83
C LYS A 21 17.49 15.65 -3.80
N HIS A 22 16.21 15.31 -3.87
CA HIS A 22 15.81 13.96 -4.30
C HIS A 22 16.02 13.86 -5.82
N HIS A 23 17.20 13.37 -6.20
CA HIS A 23 17.48 12.97 -7.57
C HIS A 23 16.77 11.64 -7.86
N PHE A 24 15.63 11.69 -8.54
CA PHE A 24 15.15 10.55 -9.31
C PHE A 24 15.97 10.50 -10.61
N PHE A 25 16.98 9.62 -10.64
CA PHE A 25 17.73 9.34 -11.86
C PHE A 25 16.97 8.31 -12.69
N ASN A 26 16.36 8.77 -13.79
CA ASN A 26 16.08 7.96 -14.96
C ASN A 26 17.27 8.10 -15.91
N SER A 27 18.12 7.08 -16.02
CA SER A 27 18.97 6.91 -17.21
C SER A 27 19.23 5.43 -17.47
N CYS A 28 18.55 4.88 -18.48
CA CYS A 28 18.96 3.66 -19.15
C CYS A 28 20.13 3.99 -20.08
N THR A 29 21.31 3.45 -19.81
CA THR A 29 22.38 3.31 -20.81
C THR A 29 22.66 1.83 -21.01
N LYS A 30 22.47 1.39 -22.25
CA LYS A 30 22.83 0.06 -22.74
C LYS A 30 24.35 -0.11 -22.65
N LEU A 31 24.80 -1.23 -22.12
CA LEU A 31 26.11 -1.81 -22.42
C LEU A 31 25.97 -3.33 -22.41
N SER A 32 26.08 -3.90 -23.61
CA SER A 32 26.17 -5.34 -23.86
C SER A 32 27.57 -5.83 -23.55
N LEU A 33 27.70 -6.90 -22.77
CA LEU A 33 28.83 -7.81 -22.85
C LEU A 33 28.39 -9.22 -22.45
N SER A 34 28.68 -10.13 -23.37
CA SER A 34 28.57 -11.59 -23.26
C SER A 34 29.55 -12.15 -22.24
N SER A 35 29.17 -13.21 -21.51
CA SER A 35 29.94 -14.47 -21.45
C SER A 35 29.36 -15.51 -20.48
N SER A 36 29.14 -16.70 -21.04
CA SER A 36 29.36 -18.06 -20.51
C SER A 36 28.97 -18.46 -19.08
N SER A 37 28.07 -19.44 -19.03
CA SER A 37 27.75 -20.35 -17.92
C SER A 37 28.95 -21.18 -17.43
N PRO A 38 28.86 -21.74 -16.21
CA PRO A 38 28.98 -23.19 -16.12
C PRO A 38 27.94 -23.87 -15.21
N ASN A 39 27.59 -25.09 -15.61
CA ASN A 39 26.79 -26.07 -14.89
C ASN A 39 27.44 -26.49 -13.56
N ILE A 40 26.65 -26.62 -12.49
CA ILE A 40 27.01 -27.48 -11.35
C ILE A 40 25.79 -28.33 -10.95
N THR A 41 26.05 -29.63 -10.95
CA THR A 41 25.12 -30.74 -10.75
C THR A 41 24.88 -31.02 -9.27
N LEU A 42 23.65 -31.44 -8.99
CA LEU A 42 23.11 -31.95 -7.73
C LEU A 42 23.96 -33.08 -7.13
N HIS A 43 24.29 -33.01 -5.83
CA HIS A 43 24.62 -34.19 -5.03
C HIS A 43 23.71 -34.29 -3.81
N LYS A 44 23.02 -35.44 -3.78
CA LYS A 44 22.07 -35.94 -2.79
C LYS A 44 22.88 -36.63 -1.69
N LEU A 45 22.64 -36.34 -0.41
CA LEU A 45 23.08 -37.23 0.68
C LEU A 45 22.04 -37.32 1.80
N SER A 46 21.88 -38.55 2.25
CA SER A 46 20.78 -39.10 3.04
C SER A 46 21.23 -39.35 4.49
N SER A 47 20.43 -38.85 5.44
CA SER A 47 19.92 -39.47 6.68
C SER A 47 20.77 -40.42 7.59
N GLN A 48 20.69 -40.13 8.91
CA GLN A 48 20.57 -41.05 10.10
C GLN A 48 21.83 -41.25 11.02
N PRO A 49 21.71 -41.71 12.31
CA PRO A 49 21.53 -40.83 13.51
C PRO A 49 22.29 -41.24 14.83
N PHE A 50 22.14 -40.42 15.91
CA PHE A 50 22.32 -40.68 17.38
C PHE A 50 23.75 -40.94 17.96
N PRO A 51 24.04 -40.81 19.29
CA PRO A 51 23.14 -40.70 20.47
C PRO A 51 23.47 -39.62 21.56
N MET A 52 22.51 -39.40 22.47
CA MET A 52 22.68 -38.81 23.83
C MET A 52 23.41 -39.79 24.77
N VAL A 53 23.98 -39.34 25.92
CA VAL A 53 23.55 -39.48 27.35
C VAL A 53 24.64 -38.82 28.30
N PRO A 54 24.61 -38.81 29.68
CA PRO A 54 24.24 -37.70 30.58
C PRO A 54 25.27 -37.27 31.68
N ASN A 55 24.79 -36.44 32.64
CA ASN A 55 25.20 -36.12 34.04
C ASN A 55 25.81 -34.71 34.22
N LEU A 56 25.25 -33.76 34.99
CA LEU A 56 24.66 -33.66 36.35
C LEU A 56 25.71 -33.32 37.45
N PHE A 57 25.33 -32.34 38.29
CA PHE A 57 25.95 -31.79 39.54
C PHE A 57 26.94 -30.62 39.34
N ARG A 58 26.96 -29.51 40.11
CA ARG A 58 26.27 -29.03 41.33
C ARG A 58 26.49 -27.50 41.48
N ALA A 59 25.62 -26.85 42.25
CA ALA A 59 25.50 -25.41 42.53
C ALA A 59 26.66 -24.73 43.30
N ASN A 60 26.78 -23.40 43.19
CA ASN A 60 26.59 -22.45 44.31
C ASN A 60 26.63 -20.94 43.94
N ALA A 61 25.55 -20.26 44.37
CA ALA A 61 25.36 -18.93 44.97
C ALA A 61 26.10 -17.62 44.56
N SER A 62 25.25 -16.57 44.44
CA SER A 62 25.40 -15.15 44.81
C SER A 62 26.02 -14.17 43.81
N SER A 63 25.25 -13.20 43.28
CA SER A 63 24.98 -11.88 43.90
C SER A 63 24.29 -10.96 42.88
N ALA A 64 23.47 -10.04 43.37
CA ALA A 64 22.63 -9.10 42.63
C ALA A 64 23.40 -8.18 41.66
N ILE A 65 22.71 -7.75 40.59
CA ILE A 65 22.48 -6.35 40.13
C ILE A 65 22.05 -6.39 38.65
N ASP A 66 21.14 -5.47 38.31
CA ASP A 66 20.56 -5.15 36.99
C ASP A 66 19.45 -6.05 36.47
N ALA A 67 18.22 -5.66 36.86
CA ALA A 67 17.00 -5.97 36.14
C ALA A 67 17.04 -5.31 34.74
N PRO A 68 16.87 -6.07 33.65
CA PRO A 68 16.52 -5.48 32.37
C PRO A 68 15.02 -5.13 32.40
N SER A 69 14.76 -3.90 32.00
CA SER A 69 13.45 -3.32 31.70
C SER A 69 12.47 -4.30 31.07
N GLU A 70 11.31 -4.44 31.71
CA GLU A 70 10.00 -4.87 31.21
C GLU A 70 9.96 -5.33 29.75
N GLU A 71 10.08 -6.65 29.55
CA GLU A 71 9.30 -7.31 28.50
C GLU A 71 7.83 -7.04 28.81
N LEU A 72 7.24 -6.10 28.08
CA LEU A 72 5.80 -5.88 28.06
C LEU A 72 5.17 -7.05 27.26
N GLU A 73 5.24 -8.25 27.84
CA GLU A 73 4.47 -9.42 27.46
C GLU A 73 3.00 -9.01 27.47
N ALA A 74 2.40 -8.97 26.28
CA ALA A 74 0.98 -8.67 26.09
C ALA A 74 0.10 -9.85 26.57
N SER A 75 0.23 -10.24 27.84
CA SER A 75 -0.58 -11.26 28.50
C SER A 75 -1.98 -10.77 28.91
N SER A 76 -2.39 -9.57 28.49
CA SER A 76 -3.72 -9.00 28.81
C SER A 76 -4.67 -8.86 27.61
N ARG A 77 -4.26 -9.28 26.40
CA ARG A 77 -5.17 -9.29 25.25
C ARG A 77 -6.00 -10.57 25.29
N GLY A 78 -7.31 -10.42 25.53
CA GLY A 78 -8.26 -11.53 25.58
C GLY A 78 -8.19 -12.45 24.34
N ALA A 79 -8.80 -13.63 24.44
CA ALA A 79 -8.85 -14.58 23.33
C ALA A 79 -9.38 -13.91 22.05
N ILE A 80 -8.72 -14.16 20.92
CA ILE A 80 -9.11 -13.60 19.62
C ILE A 80 -10.51 -14.10 19.25
N GLY A 81 -11.43 -13.16 19.06
CA GLY A 81 -12.82 -13.40 18.69
C GLY A 81 -13.00 -13.81 17.23
N ALA A 82 -14.14 -14.43 16.92
CA ALA A 82 -14.44 -14.99 15.59
C ALA A 82 -14.50 -13.95 14.45
N ASN A 83 -14.67 -12.66 14.77
CA ASN A 83 -14.73 -11.56 13.80
C ASN A 83 -13.59 -10.55 13.99
N ASP A 84 -12.58 -10.89 14.78
CA ASP A 84 -11.46 -9.99 15.01
C ASP A 84 -10.58 -9.88 13.78
N LEU A 85 -10.10 -8.66 13.53
CA LEU A 85 -9.38 -8.30 12.32
C LEU A 85 -8.00 -7.77 12.66
N LEU A 86 -6.98 -8.38 12.07
CA LEU A 86 -5.63 -7.82 12.03
C LEU A 86 -5.45 -7.02 10.73
N ILE A 87 -5.02 -5.77 10.88
CA ILE A 87 -4.67 -4.87 9.77
C ILE A 87 -3.17 -4.63 9.82
N VAL A 88 -2.43 -5.15 8.84
CA VAL A 88 -0.99 -4.86 8.68
C VAL A 88 -0.84 -3.60 7.84
N GLY A 89 -0.29 -2.55 8.45
CA GLY A 89 -0.25 -1.21 7.86
C GLY A 89 -1.58 -0.48 7.91
N PRO A 90 -2.10 -0.10 9.10
CA PRO A 90 -3.31 0.70 9.27
C PRO A 90 -3.09 2.18 8.90
N GLY A 91 -2.63 2.43 7.66
CA GLY A 91 -2.70 3.74 7.03
C GLY A 91 -4.15 4.10 6.68
N VAL A 92 -4.35 5.03 5.76
CA VAL A 92 -5.67 5.53 5.34
C VAL A 92 -6.65 4.40 5.01
N LEU A 93 -6.27 3.52 4.07
CA LEU A 93 -7.14 2.42 3.63
C LEU A 93 -7.43 1.47 4.79
N GLY A 94 -6.41 1.12 5.58
CA GLY A 94 -6.58 0.25 6.75
C GLY A 94 -7.50 0.85 7.81
N ARG A 95 -7.43 2.16 8.05
CA ARG A 95 -8.33 2.87 8.98
C ARG A 95 -9.78 2.86 8.50
N LEU A 96 -10.01 3.10 7.22
CA LEU A 96 -11.36 3.02 6.63
C LEU A 96 -11.89 1.58 6.62
N VAL A 97 -11.03 0.58 6.39
CA VAL A 97 -11.40 -0.84 6.53
C VAL A 97 -11.77 -1.15 7.98
N ALA A 98 -11.04 -0.65 8.97
CA ALA A 98 -11.35 -0.85 10.39
C ALA A 98 -12.73 -0.27 10.76
N GLU A 99 -13.02 0.95 10.31
CA GLU A 99 -14.30 1.62 10.52
C GLU A 99 -15.45 0.79 9.94
N ARG A 100 -15.37 0.46 8.64
CA ARG A 100 -16.40 -0.33 7.94
C ARG A 100 -16.55 -1.75 8.49
N TRP A 101 -15.46 -2.38 8.90
CA TRP A 101 -15.52 -3.72 9.51
C TRP A 101 -16.28 -3.70 10.84
N ARG A 102 -16.10 -2.64 11.63
CA ARG A 102 -16.75 -2.46 12.93
C ARG A 102 -18.23 -2.13 12.83
N GLU A 103 -18.64 -1.36 11.81
CA GLU A 103 -20.06 -1.11 11.52
C GLU A 103 -20.82 -2.44 11.32
N GLU A 104 -20.19 -3.40 10.65
CA GLU A 104 -20.74 -4.73 10.36
C GLU A 104 -20.56 -5.73 11.51
N HIS A 105 -19.54 -5.54 12.34
CA HIS A 105 -19.23 -6.41 13.48
C HIS A 105 -18.98 -5.58 14.75
N PRO A 106 -20.02 -5.05 15.41
CA PRO A 106 -19.85 -4.09 16.52
C PRO A 106 -19.08 -4.62 17.73
N SER A 107 -19.05 -5.94 17.92
CA SER A 107 -18.33 -6.60 19.02
C SER A 107 -16.91 -7.04 18.66
N CYS A 108 -16.44 -6.78 17.44
CA CYS A 108 -15.09 -7.19 17.03
C CYS A 108 -14.01 -6.34 17.69
N GLN A 109 -12.83 -6.93 17.85
CA GLN A 109 -11.61 -6.20 18.14
C GLN A 109 -10.81 -5.99 16.85
N ILE A 110 -10.28 -4.78 16.67
CA ILE A 110 -9.40 -4.44 15.56
C ILE A 110 -7.98 -4.28 16.08
N PHE A 111 -7.04 -4.97 15.44
CA PHE A 111 -5.62 -4.91 15.75
C PHE A 111 -4.87 -4.28 14.58
N GLY A 112 -3.97 -3.34 14.87
CA GLY A 112 -3.17 -2.64 13.87
C GLY A 112 -1.69 -2.94 14.04
N GLN A 113 -1.04 -3.55 13.05
CA GLN A 113 0.40 -3.74 13.06
C GLN A 113 1.09 -2.63 12.27
N THR A 114 2.04 -1.92 12.90
CA THR A 114 2.79 -0.80 12.30
C THR A 114 4.31 -1.02 12.36
N MET A 115 5.05 -0.35 11.49
CA MET A 115 6.53 -0.32 11.53
C MET A 115 7.07 0.62 12.60
N THR A 116 6.37 1.72 12.87
CA THR A 116 6.74 2.75 13.85
C THR A 116 5.58 3.02 14.80
N THR A 117 5.86 3.67 15.92
CA THR A 117 4.85 4.04 16.93
C THR A 117 4.20 5.40 16.68
N ASP A 118 4.63 6.14 15.65
CA ASP A 118 4.27 7.53 15.38
C ASP A 118 2.75 7.81 15.36
N HIS A 119 1.94 6.82 14.96
CA HIS A 119 0.49 6.94 14.83
C HIS A 119 -0.29 6.12 15.87
N HIS A 120 0.36 5.54 16.88
CA HIS A 120 -0.32 4.66 17.85
C HIS A 120 -1.43 5.38 18.60
N ASP A 121 -1.19 6.63 19.06
CA ASP A 121 -2.20 7.42 19.77
C ASP A 121 -3.45 7.68 18.91
N GLU A 122 -3.27 7.95 17.61
CA GLU A 122 -4.39 8.12 16.67
C GLU A 122 -5.16 6.81 16.49
N LEU A 123 -4.45 5.69 16.31
CA LEU A 123 -5.06 4.37 16.15
C LEU A 123 -5.88 3.99 17.38
N ILE A 124 -5.35 4.22 18.59
CA ILE A 124 -6.05 3.96 19.86
C ILE A 124 -7.34 4.78 19.93
N LYS A 125 -7.29 6.08 19.59
CA LYS A 125 -8.49 6.94 19.55
C LYS A 125 -9.54 6.44 18.55
N MET A 126 -9.11 5.80 17.47
CA MET A 126 -10.00 5.17 16.48
C MET A 126 -10.48 3.77 16.90
N GLY A 127 -10.13 3.29 18.10
CA GLY A 127 -10.50 1.96 18.59
C GLY A 127 -9.74 0.83 17.88
N ILE A 128 -8.57 1.11 17.31
CA ILE A 128 -7.64 0.12 16.76
C ILE A 128 -6.58 -0.11 17.82
N SER A 129 -6.32 -1.36 18.19
CA SER A 129 -5.27 -1.73 19.14
C SER A 129 -3.93 -1.86 18.42
N PRO A 130 -3.03 -0.87 18.48
CA PRO A 130 -1.79 -0.93 17.72
C PRO A 130 -0.78 -1.91 18.35
N SER A 131 0.17 -2.36 17.55
CA SER A 131 1.35 -3.11 17.97
C SER A 131 2.46 -2.92 16.94
N SER A 132 3.71 -2.98 17.39
CA SER A 132 4.86 -2.96 16.50
C SER A 132 4.99 -4.25 15.70
N ARG A 133 5.83 -4.24 14.66
CA ARG A 133 6.08 -5.41 13.81
C ARG A 133 6.64 -6.59 14.62
N GLU A 134 7.51 -6.31 15.58
CA GLU A 134 8.21 -7.30 16.41
C GLU A 134 7.31 -7.94 17.45
N THR A 135 6.12 -7.39 17.69
CA THR A 135 5.16 -7.95 18.64
C THR A 135 4.75 -9.35 18.21
N LYS A 136 5.08 -10.33 19.05
CA LYS A 136 4.65 -11.71 18.86
C LYS A 136 3.20 -11.86 19.31
N PHE A 137 2.36 -12.36 18.42
CA PHE A 137 1.02 -12.79 18.77
C PHE A 137 1.05 -14.29 19.09
N THR A 138 0.55 -14.66 20.26
CA THR A 138 0.41 -16.07 20.68
C THR A 138 -0.78 -16.75 19.99
N SER A 139 -1.77 -15.96 19.57
CA SER A 139 -2.97 -16.41 18.87
C SER A 139 -3.00 -15.93 17.42
N LYS A 140 -3.68 -16.68 16.55
CA LYS A 140 -3.92 -16.32 15.15
C LYS A 140 -5.25 -15.59 15.00
N PHE A 141 -5.40 -14.84 13.91
CA PHE A 141 -6.58 -14.05 13.59
C PHE A 141 -7.44 -14.73 12.52
N PRO A 142 -8.78 -14.73 12.63
CA PRO A 142 -9.67 -15.22 11.57
C PRO A 142 -9.65 -14.31 10.35
N TYR A 143 -9.45 -13.01 10.52
CA TYR A 143 -9.32 -12.08 9.41
C TYR A 143 -7.99 -11.33 9.47
N VAL A 144 -7.30 -11.31 8.34
CA VAL A 144 -6.07 -10.55 8.16
C VAL A 144 -6.18 -9.77 6.86
N ILE A 145 -5.88 -8.47 6.91
CA ILE A 145 -5.71 -7.65 5.71
C ILE A 145 -4.33 -6.99 5.74
N PHE A 146 -3.62 -7.06 4.62
CA PHE A 146 -2.32 -6.44 4.44
C PHE A 146 -2.43 -5.23 3.52
N CYS A 147 -2.22 -4.04 4.09
CA CYS A 147 -2.34 -2.73 3.44
C CYS A 147 -1.02 -1.95 3.39
N ALA A 148 0.05 -2.46 4.01
CA ALA A 148 1.33 -1.77 4.05
C ALA A 148 1.96 -1.70 2.64
N PRO A 149 2.55 -0.56 2.23
CA PRO A 149 3.23 -0.46 0.94
C PRO A 149 4.64 -1.09 0.99
N PRO A 150 5.22 -1.47 -0.17
CA PRO A 150 6.56 -2.07 -0.24
C PRO A 150 7.71 -1.11 0.08
N SER A 151 7.46 0.18 0.30
CA SER A 151 8.50 1.20 0.41
C SER A 151 9.31 1.17 1.71
N ARG A 152 8.88 0.40 2.72
CA ARG A 152 9.50 0.38 4.06
C ARG A 152 10.18 -0.95 4.41
N THR A 153 10.40 -1.82 3.43
CA THR A 153 11.00 -3.14 3.64
C THR A 153 11.83 -3.54 2.41
N GLU A 154 12.88 -4.33 2.64
CA GLU A 154 13.66 -4.95 1.58
C GLU A 154 13.09 -6.32 1.17
N ASP A 155 12.38 -7.00 2.08
CA ASP A 155 11.75 -8.31 1.86
C ASP A 155 10.22 -8.22 1.98
N TYR A 156 9.60 -7.56 1.00
CA TYR A 156 8.15 -7.41 0.97
C TYR A 156 7.37 -8.75 0.89
N PRO A 157 7.78 -9.75 0.09
CA PRO A 157 7.15 -11.07 0.14
C PRO A 157 7.30 -11.77 1.51
N GLY A 158 8.43 -11.57 2.20
CA GLY A 158 8.63 -12.03 3.57
C GLY A 158 7.64 -11.41 4.55
N ASP A 159 7.43 -10.09 4.50
CA ASP A 159 6.45 -9.40 5.33
C ASP A 159 5.01 -9.93 5.12
N ILE A 160 4.67 -10.24 3.87
CA ILE A 160 3.39 -10.87 3.52
C ILE A 160 3.29 -12.27 4.11
N ARG A 161 4.37 -13.06 4.04
CA ARG A 161 4.44 -14.40 4.64
C ARG A 161 4.27 -14.34 6.17
N GLU A 162 4.89 -13.37 6.83
CA GLU A 162 4.70 -13.13 8.26
C GLU A 162 3.25 -12.76 8.61
N ALA A 163 2.58 -11.97 7.79
CA ALA A 163 1.17 -11.65 7.97
C ALA A 163 0.28 -12.89 7.74
N ALA A 164 0.56 -13.68 6.71
CA ALA A 164 -0.14 -14.92 6.41
C ALA A 164 0.00 -15.95 7.55
N LEU A 165 1.16 -16.02 8.21
CA LEU A 165 1.37 -16.90 9.37
C LEU A 165 0.53 -16.50 10.60
N LYS A 166 0.14 -15.23 10.70
CA LYS A 166 -0.79 -14.73 11.73
C LYS A 166 -2.25 -15.05 11.42
N TRP A 167 -2.57 -15.48 10.21
CA TRP A 167 -3.91 -15.90 9.82
C TRP A 167 -4.21 -17.33 10.28
N SER A 168 -5.37 -17.55 10.90
CA SER A 168 -5.78 -18.87 11.41
C SER A 168 -6.15 -19.85 10.29
N GLY A 169 -6.40 -19.34 9.09
CA GLY A 169 -6.98 -20.10 7.98
C GLY A 169 -8.51 -20.11 7.99
N GLU A 170 -9.14 -19.76 9.11
CA GLU A 170 -10.57 -19.42 9.18
C GLU A 170 -10.82 -18.05 8.54
N GLY A 171 -12.08 -17.60 8.39
CA GLY A 171 -12.34 -16.26 7.85
C GLY A 171 -11.68 -15.99 6.48
N SER A 172 -10.87 -14.94 6.37
CA SER A 172 -10.24 -14.49 5.12
C SER A 172 -8.90 -13.78 5.32
N PHE A 173 -7.94 -14.04 4.43
CA PHE A 173 -6.71 -13.27 4.29
C PHE A 173 -6.75 -12.48 2.98
N LEU A 174 -6.59 -11.15 3.05
CA LEU A 174 -6.65 -10.25 1.89
C LEU A 174 -5.39 -9.40 1.79
N PHE A 175 -4.82 -9.31 0.61
CA PHE A 175 -3.73 -8.40 0.29
C PHE A 175 -4.19 -7.30 -0.68
N THR A 176 -3.96 -6.04 -0.33
CA THR A 176 -4.22 -4.91 -1.22
C THR A 176 -3.00 -4.63 -2.10
N SER A 177 -2.99 -5.23 -3.30
CA SER A 177 -1.97 -5.02 -4.31
C SER A 177 -2.31 -3.79 -5.18
N SER A 178 -1.59 -3.64 -6.29
CA SER A 178 -1.79 -2.61 -7.31
C SER A 178 -2.15 -3.24 -8.66
N SER A 179 -2.88 -2.51 -9.49
CA SER A 179 -3.11 -2.86 -10.91
C SER A 179 -1.88 -2.61 -11.82
N ALA A 180 -0.77 -2.13 -11.26
CA ALA A 180 0.48 -1.91 -11.99
C ALA A 180 0.97 -3.12 -12.82
N PRO A 181 0.89 -4.38 -12.33
CA PRO A 181 1.41 -5.53 -13.05
C PRO A 181 0.73 -5.88 -14.37
N TYR A 182 -0.46 -5.36 -14.69
CA TYR A 182 -1.06 -5.66 -16.00
C TYR A 182 -0.24 -5.10 -17.17
N ASP A 183 0.08 -5.94 -18.16
CA ASP A 183 0.90 -5.63 -19.32
C ASP A 183 0.05 -5.07 -20.47
N CYS A 184 -0.40 -3.84 -20.31
CA CYS A 184 -1.11 -3.09 -21.35
C CYS A 184 -0.72 -1.61 -21.27
N SER A 185 -0.43 -1.03 -22.42
CA SER A 185 0.06 0.35 -22.54
C SER A 185 -0.49 1.09 -23.77
N ASP A 186 -1.44 0.48 -24.47
CA ASP A 186 -2.02 0.87 -25.75
C ASP A 186 -3.51 1.28 -25.62
N ASN A 187 -3.96 1.63 -24.40
CA ASN A 187 -5.36 1.93 -24.08
C ASN A 187 -6.34 0.75 -24.22
N GLY A 188 -5.82 -0.48 -24.34
CA GLY A 188 -6.63 -1.69 -24.31
C GLY A 188 -7.42 -1.85 -23.01
N SER A 189 -8.54 -2.57 -23.09
CA SER A 189 -9.32 -2.95 -21.91
C SER A 189 -8.66 -4.14 -21.21
N VAL A 190 -8.60 -4.09 -19.88
CA VAL A 190 -7.95 -5.10 -19.04
C VAL A 190 -8.86 -5.42 -17.87
N ASP A 191 -9.19 -6.69 -17.70
CA ASP A 191 -9.89 -7.22 -16.52
C ASP A 191 -8.92 -8.06 -15.66
N GLU A 192 -9.46 -8.85 -14.73
CA GLU A 192 -8.71 -9.70 -13.81
C GLU A 192 -7.85 -10.77 -14.50
N ASP A 193 -8.26 -11.23 -15.69
CA ASP A 193 -7.58 -12.27 -16.45
C ASP A 193 -6.61 -11.68 -17.49
N GLY A 194 -6.50 -10.35 -17.52
CA GLY A 194 -5.61 -9.64 -18.43
C GLY A 194 -4.13 -10.02 -18.26
N PRO A 195 -3.32 -9.89 -19.33
CA PRO A 195 -1.92 -10.27 -19.29
C PRO A 195 -1.17 -9.47 -18.23
N ILE A 196 -0.23 -10.10 -17.55
CA ILE A 196 0.67 -9.47 -16.58
C ILE A 196 2.08 -9.39 -17.14
N VAL A 197 2.84 -8.41 -16.66
CA VAL A 197 4.23 -8.24 -17.05
C VAL A 197 5.05 -9.46 -16.59
N PRO A 198 5.98 -9.96 -17.42
CA PRO A 198 6.84 -11.06 -17.03
C PRO A 198 7.79 -10.62 -15.91
N ILE A 199 8.06 -11.53 -14.97
CA ILE A 199 9.06 -11.33 -13.91
C ILE A 199 10.41 -10.99 -14.56
N GLY A 200 11.09 -9.99 -14.00
CA GLY A 200 12.38 -9.48 -14.48
C GLY A 200 12.25 -8.23 -15.37
N ARG A 201 11.03 -7.86 -15.78
CA ARG A 201 10.82 -6.62 -16.59
C ARG A 201 10.97 -5.35 -15.75
N SER A 202 10.51 -5.36 -14.51
CA SER A 202 10.64 -4.20 -13.61
C SER A 202 10.67 -4.64 -12.15
N PRO A 203 11.67 -4.22 -11.35
CA PRO A 203 11.71 -4.52 -9.92
C PRO A 203 10.43 -4.13 -9.17
N ARG A 204 9.78 -3.04 -9.60
CA ARG A 204 8.53 -2.53 -9.01
C ARG A 204 7.35 -3.47 -9.22
N THR A 205 7.23 -4.11 -10.37
CA THR A 205 6.14 -5.07 -10.63
C THR A 205 6.50 -6.45 -10.11
N ASP A 206 7.77 -6.83 -10.18
CA ASP A 206 8.25 -8.12 -9.68
C ASP A 206 8.00 -8.28 -8.18
N ILE A 207 8.25 -7.25 -7.38
CA ILE A 207 8.00 -7.30 -5.93
C ILE A 207 6.52 -7.49 -5.61
N LEU A 208 5.62 -6.89 -6.39
CA LEU A 208 4.17 -7.06 -6.24
C LEU A 208 3.74 -8.47 -6.65
N LEU A 209 4.17 -8.94 -7.83
CA LEU A 209 3.80 -10.28 -8.32
C LEU A 209 4.30 -11.39 -7.38
N LYS A 210 5.52 -11.26 -6.84
CA LYS A 210 6.04 -12.18 -5.81
C LYS A 210 5.24 -12.14 -4.52
N ALA A 211 4.82 -10.95 -4.07
CA ALA A 211 3.95 -10.82 -2.91
C ALA A 211 2.57 -11.46 -3.15
N GLU A 212 1.97 -11.22 -4.32
CA GLU A 212 0.70 -11.84 -4.72
C GLU A 212 0.79 -13.37 -4.73
N GLU A 213 1.88 -13.93 -5.26
CA GLU A 213 2.14 -15.38 -5.25
C GLU A 213 2.11 -15.95 -3.83
N VAL A 214 2.81 -15.32 -2.88
CA VAL A 214 2.78 -15.75 -1.46
C VAL A 214 1.36 -15.74 -0.90
N VAL A 215 0.56 -14.72 -1.20
CA VAL A 215 -0.84 -14.65 -0.70
C VAL A 215 -1.66 -15.82 -1.23
N LEU A 216 -1.51 -16.12 -2.52
CA LEU A 216 -2.24 -17.20 -3.19
C LEU A 216 -1.78 -18.58 -2.72
N GLU A 217 -0.49 -18.78 -2.41
CA GLU A 217 0.06 -20.02 -1.81
C GLU A 217 -0.62 -20.35 -0.47
N PHE A 218 -0.93 -19.32 0.33
CA PHE A 218 -1.64 -19.50 1.60
C PHE A 218 -3.16 -19.64 1.42
N GLY A 219 -3.69 -19.52 0.19
CA GLY A 219 -5.12 -19.55 -0.10
C GLY A 219 -5.84 -18.24 0.20
N GLY A 220 -5.10 -17.15 0.43
CA GLY A 220 -5.65 -15.81 0.56
C GLY A 220 -6.15 -15.24 -0.77
N CYS A 221 -6.66 -14.02 -0.73
CA CYS A 221 -7.08 -13.28 -1.92
C CYS A 221 -6.25 -12.01 -2.12
N VAL A 222 -6.15 -11.58 -3.36
CA VAL A 222 -5.50 -10.34 -3.77
C VAL A 222 -6.57 -9.40 -4.30
N VAL A 223 -6.52 -8.13 -3.91
CA VAL A 223 -7.24 -7.06 -4.61
C VAL A 223 -6.22 -6.12 -5.25
N ARG A 224 -6.17 -6.08 -6.58
CA ARG A 224 -5.35 -5.15 -7.35
C ARG A 224 -6.07 -3.82 -7.44
N LEU A 225 -5.69 -2.87 -6.59
CA LEU A 225 -6.30 -1.54 -6.56
C LEU A 225 -5.73 -0.64 -7.64
N ALA A 226 -6.61 0.16 -8.25
CA ALA A 226 -6.26 1.27 -9.11
C ALA A 226 -5.74 2.47 -8.29
N GLY A 227 -5.49 3.61 -8.94
CA GLY A 227 -5.00 4.81 -8.26
C GLY A 227 -6.00 5.31 -7.21
N LEU A 228 -5.57 5.35 -5.95
CA LEU A 228 -6.44 5.79 -4.85
C LEU A 228 -6.61 7.31 -4.83
N TYR A 229 -7.83 7.77 -4.53
CA TYR A 229 -8.14 9.18 -4.29
C TYR A 229 -9.15 9.34 -3.15
N ILE A 230 -9.12 10.47 -2.44
CA ILE A 230 -10.07 10.83 -1.38
C ILE A 230 -10.29 12.34 -1.35
N SER A 231 -11.42 12.73 -0.76
CA SER A 231 -11.76 14.11 -0.36
C SER A 231 -10.75 14.71 0.60
N LEU A 232 -10.55 16.03 0.43
CA LEU A 232 -9.88 16.92 1.37
C LEU A 232 -10.82 17.23 2.56
N ASP A 233 -11.19 16.22 3.35
CA ASP A 233 -11.82 16.47 4.65
C ASP A 233 -10.75 16.61 5.74
N MET A 234 -11.05 17.51 6.69
CA MET A 234 -10.14 18.24 7.58
C MET A 234 -9.15 17.40 8.41
N ASP A 235 -9.39 16.10 8.57
CA ASP A 235 -8.57 15.19 9.37
C ASP A 235 -7.42 14.55 8.59
N PHE A 236 -7.50 14.52 7.26
CA PHE A 236 -6.46 13.95 6.40
C PHE A 236 -5.84 15.00 5.48
N LYS A 237 -5.21 16.02 6.07
CA LYS A 237 -4.64 17.21 5.41
C LYS A 237 -3.62 16.93 4.28
N GLU A 238 -3.17 15.70 4.08
CA GLU A 238 -2.17 15.34 3.06
C GLU A 238 -2.61 14.25 2.08
N LEU A 239 -3.86 13.78 2.15
CA LEU A 239 -4.33 12.72 1.26
C LEU A 239 -4.99 13.30 0.03
N GLY A 240 -4.26 13.21 -1.08
CA GLY A 240 -4.75 13.60 -2.39
C GLY A 240 -4.46 12.52 -3.42
N GLY A 241 -5.29 12.46 -4.45
CA GLY A 241 -5.00 11.65 -5.63
C GLY A 241 -3.92 12.31 -6.50
N ALA A 242 -3.68 11.75 -7.69
CA ALA A 242 -2.77 12.32 -8.67
C ALA A 242 -3.04 13.81 -8.96
N HIS A 243 -4.32 14.22 -8.93
CA HIS A 243 -4.75 15.60 -9.11
C HIS A 243 -4.12 16.56 -8.09
N THR A 244 -4.07 16.19 -6.80
CA THR A 244 -3.49 17.06 -5.76
C THR A 244 -1.99 17.25 -5.96
N TYR A 245 -1.29 16.21 -6.38
CA TYR A 245 0.14 16.31 -6.72
C TYR A 245 0.36 17.28 -7.91
N TRP A 246 -0.44 17.16 -8.96
CA TRP A 246 -0.34 18.05 -10.12
C TRP A 246 -0.67 19.50 -9.78
N LEU A 247 -1.73 19.74 -9.00
CA LEU A 247 -2.08 21.07 -8.46
C LEU A 247 -0.92 21.71 -7.68
N HIS A 248 -0.14 20.91 -6.94
CA HIS A 248 1.02 21.42 -6.20
C HIS A 248 2.23 21.70 -7.08
N LYS A 249 2.41 20.95 -8.17
CA LYS A 249 3.55 21.09 -9.07
C LYS A 249 3.40 22.24 -10.06
N GLY A 250 2.18 22.60 -10.42
CA GLY A 250 1.92 23.62 -11.44
C GLY A 250 2.09 23.04 -12.85
N THR A 251 3.33 22.86 -13.29
CA THR A 251 3.66 22.24 -14.59
C THR A 251 4.29 20.86 -14.41
N VAL A 252 3.88 19.87 -15.20
CA VAL A 252 4.43 18.50 -15.14
C VAL A 252 4.76 17.95 -16.52
N ASP A 253 6.00 17.51 -16.70
CA ASP A 253 6.52 16.99 -17.98
C ASP A 253 6.16 15.52 -18.22
N ILE A 254 4.87 15.27 -18.40
CA ILE A 254 4.31 13.95 -18.77
C ILE A 254 3.19 14.14 -19.79
N ARG A 255 2.88 13.12 -20.60
CA ARG A 255 1.82 13.22 -21.61
C ARG A 255 0.41 13.35 -21.01
N PRO A 256 -0.46 14.23 -21.53
CA PRO A 256 -1.81 14.49 -20.99
C PRO A 256 -2.81 13.35 -21.25
N ASP A 257 -2.64 12.60 -22.34
CA ASP A 257 -3.55 11.59 -22.89
C ASP A 257 -3.33 10.18 -22.29
N HIS A 258 -2.48 10.04 -21.28
CA HIS A 258 -2.30 8.77 -20.58
C HIS A 258 -3.53 8.47 -19.72
N ILE A 259 -4.13 7.30 -19.93
CA ILE A 259 -5.29 6.83 -19.18
C ILE A 259 -4.90 6.40 -17.77
N LEU A 260 -5.55 7.02 -16.80
CA LEU A 260 -5.58 6.63 -15.41
C LEU A 260 -6.82 5.80 -15.11
N ASN A 261 -6.63 4.89 -14.16
CA ASN A 261 -7.73 4.18 -13.52
C ASN A 261 -7.65 4.52 -12.05
N ILE A 262 -8.79 4.80 -11.46
CA ILE A 262 -8.87 5.33 -10.10
C ILE A 262 -10.00 4.66 -9.31
N ILE A 263 -9.92 4.75 -8.00
CA ILE A 263 -10.94 4.28 -7.06
C ILE A 263 -10.91 5.14 -5.80
N HIS A 264 -12.08 5.51 -5.30
CA HIS A 264 -12.18 6.27 -4.06
C HIS A 264 -11.73 5.40 -2.87
N TYR A 265 -11.07 5.98 -1.88
CA TYR A 265 -10.59 5.24 -0.70
C TYR A 265 -11.73 4.51 0.06
N GLU A 266 -12.91 5.13 0.19
CA GLU A 266 -14.08 4.46 0.79
C GLU A 266 -14.59 3.26 -0.03
N ASP A 267 -14.42 3.31 -1.35
CA ASP A 267 -14.83 2.24 -2.26
C ASP A 267 -13.81 1.10 -2.23
N ALA A 268 -12.52 1.41 -2.19
CA ALA A 268 -11.48 0.41 -1.95
C ALA A 268 -11.66 -0.29 -0.58
N ALA A 269 -12.05 0.47 0.47
CA ALA A 269 -12.33 -0.09 1.78
C ALA A 269 -13.58 -0.98 1.79
N SER A 270 -14.69 -0.52 1.21
CA SER A 270 -15.93 -1.30 1.15
C SER A 270 -15.80 -2.57 0.29
N LEU A 271 -15.06 -2.50 -0.83
CA LEU A 271 -14.70 -3.67 -1.62
C LEU A 271 -13.89 -4.67 -0.79
N SER A 272 -12.87 -4.19 -0.06
CA SER A 272 -12.04 -5.04 0.78
C SER A 272 -12.84 -5.75 1.89
N VAL A 273 -13.73 -5.02 2.58
CA VAL A 273 -14.63 -5.59 3.59
C VAL A 273 -15.59 -6.62 2.98
N THR A 274 -16.12 -6.35 1.77
CA THR A 274 -17.00 -7.29 1.07
C THR A 274 -16.28 -8.60 0.73
N ILE A 275 -15.04 -8.52 0.24
CA ILE A 275 -14.19 -9.70 -0.02
C ILE A 275 -13.95 -10.47 1.27
N LEU A 276 -13.52 -9.79 2.35
CA LEU A 276 -13.28 -10.43 3.66
C LEU A 276 -14.52 -11.17 4.17
N LYS A 277 -15.71 -10.57 4.06
CA LYS A 277 -17.00 -11.17 4.48
C LYS A 277 -17.38 -12.39 3.65
N LYS A 278 -17.18 -12.35 2.33
CA LYS A 278 -17.49 -13.46 1.43
C LYS A 278 -16.51 -14.62 1.52
N ARG A 279 -15.31 -14.37 2.07
CA ARG A 279 -14.25 -15.38 2.31
C ARG A 279 -13.89 -16.22 1.07
N PRO A 280 -13.77 -15.63 -0.15
CA PRO A 280 -13.26 -16.37 -1.30
C PRO A 280 -11.81 -16.83 -1.02
N ARG A 281 -11.35 -17.84 -1.76
CA ARG A 281 -10.02 -18.44 -1.57
C ARG A 281 -9.24 -18.46 -2.88
N GLY A 282 -7.97 -18.05 -2.81
CA GLY A 282 -7.06 -18.08 -3.96
C GLY A 282 -7.54 -17.25 -5.16
N ARG A 283 -8.25 -16.14 -4.94
CA ARG A 283 -8.80 -15.29 -6.00
C ARG A 283 -8.08 -13.94 -6.09
N ILE A 284 -8.00 -13.42 -7.31
CA ILE A 284 -7.57 -12.06 -7.59
C ILE A 284 -8.80 -11.24 -8.01
N PHE A 285 -8.95 -10.08 -7.41
CA PHE A 285 -9.99 -9.09 -7.69
C PHE A 285 -9.37 -7.79 -8.19
N LEU A 286 -10.17 -6.98 -8.89
CA LEU A 286 -9.77 -5.69 -9.44
C LEU A 286 -10.61 -4.56 -8.84
N GLY A 287 -9.94 -3.58 -8.23
CA GLY A 287 -10.60 -2.43 -7.62
C GLY A 287 -10.38 -1.15 -8.44
N CYS A 288 -11.37 -0.77 -9.24
CA CYS A 288 -11.49 0.52 -9.95
C CYS A 288 -12.95 1.01 -9.91
N ASP A 289 -13.18 2.26 -10.28
CA ASP A 289 -14.54 2.82 -10.46
C ASP A 289 -15.18 2.47 -11.82
N ASN A 290 -14.43 1.82 -12.73
CA ASN A 290 -14.80 1.57 -14.15
C ASN A 290 -14.97 2.82 -15.02
N HIS A 291 -14.43 3.95 -14.60
CA HIS A 291 -14.47 5.20 -15.35
C HIS A 291 -13.05 5.69 -15.67
N PRO A 292 -12.33 5.03 -16.60
CA PRO A 292 -10.97 5.42 -16.95
C PRO A 292 -10.94 6.82 -17.57
N LEU A 293 -10.03 7.67 -17.09
CA LEU A 293 -9.88 9.07 -17.50
C LEU A 293 -8.43 9.34 -17.89
N SER A 294 -8.21 10.14 -18.92
CA SER A 294 -6.88 10.70 -19.19
C SER A 294 -6.45 11.66 -18.07
N ARG A 295 -5.14 11.94 -17.99
CA ARG A 295 -4.62 12.94 -17.04
C ARG A 295 -5.25 14.31 -17.27
N GLN A 296 -5.47 14.67 -18.53
CA GLN A 296 -6.11 15.92 -18.90
C GLN A 296 -7.56 15.97 -18.41
N GLU A 297 -8.36 14.93 -18.69
CA GLU A 297 -9.76 14.88 -18.24
C GLU A 297 -9.88 14.96 -16.71
N VAL A 298 -8.98 14.30 -15.96
CA VAL A 298 -8.92 14.44 -14.50
C VAL A 298 -8.74 15.90 -14.09
N MET A 299 -7.83 16.63 -14.73
CA MET A 299 -7.57 18.04 -14.39
C MET A 299 -8.65 18.99 -14.90
N ASP A 300 -9.31 18.67 -16.01
CA ASP A 300 -10.47 19.42 -16.50
C ASP A 300 -11.64 19.30 -15.52
N LEU A 301 -11.91 18.10 -15.00
CA LEU A 301 -12.92 17.86 -13.96
C LEU A 301 -12.58 18.58 -12.66
N VAL A 302 -11.32 18.55 -12.23
CA VAL A 302 -10.82 19.29 -11.06
C VAL A 302 -11.07 20.78 -11.23
N ASN A 303 -10.71 21.36 -12.37
CA ASN A 303 -10.92 22.77 -12.66
C ASN A 303 -12.42 23.11 -12.73
N LYS A 304 -13.24 22.26 -13.38
CA LYS A 304 -14.70 22.40 -13.48
C LYS A 304 -15.37 22.36 -12.10
N SER A 305 -14.83 21.60 -11.15
CA SER A 305 -15.43 21.43 -9.81
C SER A 305 -15.42 22.71 -8.97
N GLY A 306 -14.47 23.63 -9.20
CA GLY A 306 -14.28 24.80 -8.36
C GLY A 306 -13.90 24.51 -6.91
N LYS A 307 -13.63 23.24 -6.54
CA LYS A 307 -13.32 22.81 -5.16
C LYS A 307 -11.86 23.05 -4.74
N PHE A 308 -10.99 23.44 -5.69
CA PHE A 308 -9.56 23.58 -5.46
C PHE A 308 -9.10 25.00 -5.77
N GLU A 309 -8.44 25.64 -4.80
CA GLU A 309 -7.95 27.03 -4.95
C GLU A 309 -6.74 27.13 -5.90
N LYS A 310 -5.85 26.14 -5.84
CA LYS A 310 -4.66 26.09 -6.70
C LYS A 310 -5.07 25.84 -8.14
N LYS A 311 -4.36 26.47 -9.07
CA LYS A 311 -4.53 26.23 -10.50
C LYS A 311 -3.36 25.41 -11.02
N PHE A 312 -3.69 24.34 -11.74
CA PHE A 312 -2.72 23.58 -12.49
C PHE A 312 -2.38 24.31 -13.79
N GLU A 313 -1.10 24.40 -14.12
CA GLU A 313 -0.62 25.16 -15.29
C GLU A 313 -0.66 24.30 -16.56
N GLY A 314 -0.38 23.00 -16.45
CA GLY A 314 -0.55 22.07 -17.56
C GLY A 314 0.45 20.92 -17.61
N PHE A 315 0.18 20.01 -18.53
CA PHE A 315 1.08 18.95 -18.94
C PHE A 315 1.91 19.39 -20.15
N THR A 316 3.22 19.14 -20.14
CA THR A 316 4.13 19.55 -21.24
C THR A 316 4.71 18.40 -22.04
N GLY A 317 4.56 17.16 -21.56
CA GLY A 317 5.16 15.99 -22.19
C GLY A 317 4.34 15.46 -23.37
N THR A 318 4.99 14.71 -24.25
CA THR A 318 4.34 14.03 -25.40
C THR A 318 4.71 12.56 -25.53
N SER A 319 5.66 12.09 -24.71
CA SER A 319 6.22 10.75 -24.77
C SER A 319 5.73 9.85 -23.62
N GLY A 320 5.94 8.54 -23.77
CA GLY A 320 5.56 7.53 -22.78
C GLY A 320 4.32 6.72 -23.16
N PRO A 321 3.94 5.72 -22.34
CA PRO A 321 2.84 4.82 -22.63
C PRO A 321 1.48 5.53 -22.56
N LEU A 322 0.48 5.04 -23.29
CA LEU A 322 -0.89 5.55 -23.24
C LEU A 322 -1.67 5.01 -22.02
N GLY A 323 -1.24 3.89 -21.45
CA GLY A 323 -1.88 3.28 -20.29
C GLY A 323 -2.87 2.19 -20.70
N LYS A 324 -3.86 1.93 -19.85
CA LYS A 324 -4.81 0.81 -19.95
C LYS A 324 -6.15 1.21 -19.37
N LYS A 325 -7.23 0.52 -19.77
CA LYS A 325 -8.59 0.75 -19.26
C LYS A 325 -9.04 -0.45 -18.44
N LEU A 326 -9.02 -0.31 -17.12
CA LEU A 326 -9.41 -1.37 -16.20
C LEU A 326 -10.92 -1.56 -16.19
N ASN A 327 -11.34 -2.82 -16.10
CA ASN A 327 -12.74 -3.23 -16.04
C ASN A 327 -12.94 -4.25 -14.91
N ASN A 328 -13.65 -3.88 -13.86
CA ASN A 328 -13.94 -4.74 -12.72
C ASN A 328 -15.33 -5.41 -12.75
N SER A 329 -15.97 -5.48 -13.92
CA SER A 329 -17.32 -6.05 -14.04
C SER A 329 -17.40 -7.49 -13.49
N LYS A 330 -16.32 -8.28 -13.65
CA LYS A 330 -16.22 -9.63 -13.10
C LYS A 330 -16.12 -9.61 -11.57
N THR A 331 -15.24 -8.78 -10.98
CA THR A 331 -15.22 -8.56 -9.52
C THR A 331 -16.60 -8.18 -9.01
N ARG A 332 -17.26 -7.16 -9.58
CA ARG A 332 -18.59 -6.71 -9.15
C ARG A 332 -19.63 -7.83 -9.19
N ALA A 333 -19.67 -8.59 -10.28
CA ALA A 333 -20.59 -9.72 -10.43
C ALA A 333 -20.32 -10.84 -9.40
N GLU A 334 -19.05 -11.20 -9.18
CA GLU A 334 -18.67 -12.29 -8.28
C GLU A 334 -18.88 -11.93 -6.80
N ILE A 335 -18.39 -10.76 -6.37
CA ILE A 335 -18.47 -10.35 -4.97
C ILE A 335 -19.70 -9.48 -4.66
N GLY A 336 -20.55 -9.19 -5.65
CA GLY A 336 -21.83 -8.50 -5.45
C GLY A 336 -21.65 -7.12 -4.82
N TRP A 337 -20.74 -6.31 -5.36
CA TRP A 337 -20.37 -4.99 -4.84
C TRP A 337 -20.55 -3.92 -5.90
N GLU A 338 -20.82 -2.71 -5.42
CA GLU A 338 -20.99 -1.50 -6.21
C GLU A 338 -20.28 -0.34 -5.50
N PRO A 339 -19.55 0.53 -6.23
CA PRO A 339 -18.93 1.72 -5.63
C PRO A 339 -20.00 2.73 -5.22
N LYS A 340 -19.78 3.40 -4.08
CA LYS A 340 -20.51 4.60 -3.68
C LYS A 340 -20.19 5.78 -4.60
N TYR A 341 -18.95 5.87 -5.08
CA TYR A 341 -18.52 6.86 -6.06
C TYR A 341 -18.20 6.17 -7.39
N PRO A 342 -19.20 6.02 -8.29
CA PRO A 342 -19.02 5.28 -9.54
C PRO A 342 -18.18 6.01 -10.59
N SER A 343 -17.80 7.26 -10.34
CA SER A 343 -16.83 8.01 -11.15
C SER A 343 -16.21 9.16 -10.35
N PHE A 344 -15.05 9.63 -10.82
CA PHE A 344 -14.37 10.79 -10.26
C PHE A 344 -15.15 12.10 -10.43
N SER A 345 -15.86 12.26 -11.55
CA SER A 345 -16.77 13.39 -11.80
C SER A 345 -17.92 13.45 -10.78
N GLN A 346 -18.57 12.31 -10.49
CA GLN A 346 -19.63 12.23 -9.49
C GLN A 346 -19.12 12.54 -8.09
N PHE A 347 -17.93 12.03 -7.74
CA PHE A 347 -17.25 12.41 -6.51
C PHE A 347 -17.01 13.93 -6.42
N LEU A 348 -16.58 14.55 -7.51
CA LEU A 348 -16.40 16.00 -7.59
C LEU A 348 -17.72 16.78 -7.63
N GLY A 349 -18.85 16.13 -7.86
CA GLY A 349 -20.16 16.78 -7.98
C GLY A 349 -20.32 17.56 -9.29
N VAL A 350 -19.63 17.14 -10.35
CA VAL A 350 -19.73 17.73 -11.70
C VAL A 350 -20.30 16.71 -12.68
N SER A 351 -20.96 17.19 -13.73
CA SER A 351 -21.33 16.33 -14.85
C SER A 351 -20.09 15.82 -15.59
N ASP A 352 -20.21 14.64 -16.19
CA ASP A 352 -19.26 14.13 -17.17
C ASP A 352 -19.04 15.12 -18.34
#